data_AF-X0TY53-F1
#
_entry.id   AF-X0TY53-F1
#
_cell.length_a   1.000
_cell.length_b   1.000
_cell.length_c   1.000
_cell.angle_alpha   90.00
_cell.angle_beta   90.00
_cell.angle_gamma   90.00
#
_symmetry.space_group_name_H-M   'P 1'
#
loop_
_entity.id
_entity.type
_entity.pdbx_description
1 polymer ?
#
loop_
_entity_poly.entity_id
_entity_poly.type
_entity_poly.pdbx_seq_one_letter_code
_entity_poly.pdbx_strand_id
1 'polypeptide(L)'
;GAKSKKWLQLRANVLGKRVCTLKVSEAASLGAAILAGVGINIFTSPQQGAQQWVKIDRVFEPDIKRHSQYRERYHSYLKIYPTLKELIL
;
A
#
# COMPACT_ATOMS: atom_id res chain seq x y z
N GLY A 1 10.91 3.66 0.42
CA GLY A 1 9.48 3.97 0.13
C GLY A 1 8.64 4.09 1.39
N ALA A 2 8.36 2.99 2.09
CA ALA A 2 7.38 2.95 3.19
C ALA A 2 7.83 3.60 4.52
N LYS A 3 9.09 4.01 4.67
CA LYS A 3 9.58 4.69 5.88
C LYS A 3 9.24 6.18 5.92
N SER A 4 9.01 6.82 4.76
CA SER A 4 8.73 8.26 4.69
C SER A 4 7.24 8.53 4.90
N LYS A 5 6.90 9.19 6.01
CA LYS A 5 5.51 9.59 6.32
C LYS A 5 4.94 10.50 5.23
N LYS A 6 5.73 11.47 4.75
CA LYS A 6 5.33 12.39 3.68
C LYS A 6 5.02 11.65 2.38
N TRP A 7 5.85 10.65 2.04
CA TRP A 7 5.64 9.82 0.86
C TRP A 7 4.37 8.97 0.96
N LEU A 8 4.09 8.39 2.12
CA LEU A 8 2.87 7.61 2.34
C LEU A 8 1.61 8.49 2.29
N GLN A 9 1.65 9.68 2.88
CA GLN A 9 0.56 10.64 2.79
C GLN A 9 0.33 11.10 1.35
N LEU A 10 1.41 11.36 0.60
CA LEU A 10 1.34 11.69 -0.82
C LEU A 10 0.62 10.58 -1.60
N ARG A 11 1.00 9.31 -1.38
CA ARG A 11 0.35 8.16 -2.02
C ARG A 11 -1.12 8.06 -1.66
N ALA A 12 -1.48 8.26 -0.39
CA ALA A 12 -2.89 8.28 0.02
C ALA A 12 -3.69 9.35 -0.74
N ASN A 13 -3.15 10.57 -0.81
CA ASN A 13 -3.79 11.68 -1.53
C ASN A 13 -3.90 11.40 -3.04
N VAL A 14 -2.83 10.94 -3.68
CA VAL A 14 -2.82 10.63 -5.12
C VAL A 14 -3.83 9.52 -5.44
N LEU A 15 -3.82 8.44 -4.66
CA LEU A 15 -4.70 7.28 -4.89
C LEU A 15 -6.16 7.52 -4.46
N GLY A 16 -6.41 8.50 -3.57
CA GLY A 16 -7.73 8.70 -2.97
C GLY A 16 -8.15 7.52 -2.09
N LYS A 17 -7.18 6.81 -1.52
CA LYS A 17 -7.39 5.60 -0.71
C LYS A 17 -6.59 5.69 0.58
N ARG A 18 -7.15 5.10 1.63
CA ARG A 18 -6.46 4.88 2.90
C ARG A 18 -5.21 4.03 2.68
N VAL A 19 -4.07 4.49 3.16
CA VAL A 19 -2.81 3.75 3.14
C VAL A 19 -2.43 3.38 4.57
N CYS A 20 -2.12 2.11 4.80
CA CYS A 20 -1.71 1.61 6.11
C CYS A 20 -0.26 1.13 6.09
N THR A 21 0.40 1.24 7.22
CA THR A 21 1.68 0.59 7.50
C THR A 21 1.49 -0.50 8.56
N LEU A 22 2.31 -1.53 8.49
CA LEU A 22 2.30 -2.61 9.48
C LEU A 22 3.36 -2.35 10.55
N LYS A 23 3.15 -2.89 11.75
CA LYS A 23 4.16 -2.87 12.83
C LYS A 23 5.42 -3.67 12.47
N VAL A 24 5.27 -4.63 11.57
CA VAL A 24 6.37 -5.46 11.05
C VAL A 24 6.82 -4.92 9.70
N SER A 25 8.14 -4.74 9.53
CA SER A 25 8.76 -4.37 8.26
C SER A 25 8.74 -5.51 7.24
N GLU A 26 8.97 -6.74 7.69
CA GLU A 26 9.10 -7.94 6.85
C GLU A 26 7.75 -8.66 6.66
N ALA A 27 6.88 -8.07 5.85
CA ALA A 27 5.55 -8.62 5.59
C ALA A 27 5.58 -10.01 4.94
N ALA A 28 6.57 -10.26 4.06
CA ALA A 28 6.72 -11.54 3.37
C ALA A 28 7.08 -12.67 4.35
N SER A 29 8.07 -12.44 5.22
CA SER A 29 8.47 -13.40 6.24
C SER A 29 7.35 -13.70 7.23
N LEU A 30 6.59 -12.67 7.63
CA LEU A 30 5.40 -12.86 8.48
C LEU A 30 4.34 -13.72 7.81
N GLY A 31 4.09 -13.50 6.51
CA GLY A 31 3.16 -14.32 5.73
C GLY A 31 3.61 -15.79 5.65
N ALA A 32 4.90 -16.03 5.39
CA ALA A 32 5.46 -17.38 5.38
C ALA A 32 5.32 -18.07 6.74
N ALA A 33 5.57 -17.36 7.84
CA ALA A 33 5.37 -17.89 9.19
C ALA A 33 3.91 -18.23 9.49
N ILE A 34 2.96 -17.41 9.03
CA ILE A 34 1.51 -17.70 9.17
C ILE A 34 1.15 -18.97 8.39
N LEU A 35 1.63 -19.12 7.16
CA LEU A 35 1.38 -20.31 6.34
C LEU A 35 2.00 -21.57 6.96
N ALA A 36 3.23 -21.48 7.47
CA ALA A 36 3.86 -22.57 8.21
C ALA A 36 3.04 -22.94 9.45
N GLY A 37 2.54 -21.95 10.20
CA GLY A 37 1.67 -22.14 11.36
C GLY A 37 0.37 -22.88 11.03
N VAL A 38 -0.21 -22.65 9.85
CA VAL A 38 -1.35 -23.44 9.36
C VAL A 38 -0.93 -24.89 9.10
N GLY A 39 0.23 -25.10 8.46
CA GLY A 39 0.76 -26.45 8.17
C GLY A 39 1.03 -27.30 9.42
N ILE A 40 1.30 -26.68 10.56
CA ILE A 40 1.49 -27.35 11.86
C ILE A 40 0.29 -27.19 12.81
N ASN A 41 -0.88 -26.82 12.30
CA ASN A 41 -2.14 -26.67 13.04
C ASN A 41 -2.12 -25.65 14.20
N ILE A 42 -1.18 -24.70 14.21
CA ILE A 42 -1.22 -23.54 15.12
C ILE A 42 -2.39 -22.61 14.74
N PHE A 43 -2.66 -22.47 13.44
CA PHE A 43 -3.81 -21.73 12.93
C PHE A 43 -4.72 -22.64 12.11
N THR A 44 -6.03 -22.43 12.24
CA THR A 44 -7.04 -23.13 11.44
C THR A 44 -7.08 -22.65 9.99
N SER A 45 -6.60 -21.43 9.73
CA SER A 45 -6.52 -20.84 8.40
C SER A 45 -5.50 -19.70 8.34
N PRO A 46 -4.98 -19.35 7.15
CA PRO A 46 -4.13 -18.17 6.98
C PRO A 46 -4.82 -16.88 7.42
N GLN A 47 -6.14 -16.78 7.23
CA GLN A 47 -6.95 -15.63 7.64
C GLN A 47 -6.95 -15.46 9.16
N GLN A 48 -7.08 -16.56 9.91
CA GLN A 48 -7.01 -16.55 11.37
C GLN A 48 -5.62 -16.06 11.83
N GLY A 49 -4.54 -16.62 11.26
CA GLY A 49 -3.17 -16.19 11.57
C GLY A 49 -2.93 -14.72 11.24
N ALA A 50 -3.45 -14.23 10.11
CA ALA A 50 -3.37 -12.83 9.73
C ALA A 50 -4.11 -11.91 10.73
N GLN A 51 -5.33 -12.25 11.15
CA GLN A 51 -6.07 -11.47 12.16
C GLN A 51 -5.33 -11.39 13.50
N GLN A 52 -4.70 -12.48 13.91
CA GLN A 52 -3.97 -12.54 15.16
C GLN A 52 -2.65 -11.78 15.10
N TRP A 53 -1.86 -11.95 14.04
CA TRP A 53 -0.46 -11.50 14.01
C TRP A 53 -0.22 -10.23 13.17
N VAL A 54 -1.04 -9.93 12.17
CA VAL A 54 -0.87 -8.71 11.37
C VAL A 54 -1.45 -7.52 12.14
N LYS A 55 -0.58 -6.59 12.54
CA LYS A 55 -0.97 -5.37 13.25
C LYS A 55 -0.64 -4.13 12.43
N ILE A 56 -1.63 -3.26 12.29
CA ILE A 56 -1.47 -1.93 11.69
C ILE A 56 -0.68 -1.05 12.68
N ASP A 57 0.31 -0.31 12.18
CA ASP A 57 1.05 0.70 12.93
C ASP A 57 0.41 2.08 12.75
N ARG A 58 0.33 2.55 11.49
CA ARG A 58 -0.21 3.87 11.16
C ARG A 58 -1.13 3.81 9.96
N VAL A 59 -2.07 4.74 9.94
CA VAL A 59 -3.05 4.95 8.88
C VAL A 59 -2.87 6.37 8.33
N PHE A 60 -2.89 6.49 7.01
CA PHE A 60 -2.84 7.75 6.28
C PHE A 60 -4.14 7.87 5.47
N GLU A 61 -5.02 8.75 5.90
CA GLU A 61 -6.27 9.03 5.21
C GLU A 61 -6.03 10.03 4.06
N PRO A 62 -6.73 9.87 2.92
CA PRO A 62 -6.61 10.79 1.81
C PRO A 62 -7.23 12.15 2.15
N ASP A 63 -6.51 13.22 1.83
CA ASP A 63 -7.08 14.57 1.78
C ASP A 63 -7.84 14.75 0.46
N ILE A 64 -9.16 14.98 0.54
CA ILE A 64 -10.03 15.05 -0.63
C ILE A 64 -9.70 16.23 -1.56
N LYS A 65 -9.26 17.38 -1.00
CA LYS A 65 -8.88 18.56 -1.79
C LYS A 65 -7.61 18.25 -2.58
N ARG A 66 -6.62 17.63 -1.91
CA ARG A 66 -5.38 17.21 -2.57
C ARG A 66 -5.63 16.09 -3.58
N HIS A 67 -6.53 15.15 -3.29
CA HIS A 67 -6.91 14.10 -4.24
C HIS A 67 -7.46 14.69 -5.53
N SER A 68 -8.36 15.68 -5.44
CA SER A 68 -8.89 16.35 -6.63
C SER A 68 -7.77 17.00 -7.47
N GLN A 69 -6.86 17.73 -6.82
CA GLN A 69 -5.72 18.35 -7.50
C GLN A 69 -4.80 17.32 -8.18
N TYR A 70 -4.53 16.19 -7.51
CA TYR A 70 -3.73 15.12 -8.10
C TYR A 70 -4.46 14.40 -9.23
N ARG A 71 -5.78 14.26 -9.14
CA ARG A 71 -6.60 13.69 -10.20
C ARG A 71 -6.51 14.52 -11.47
N GLU A 72 -6.59 15.84 -11.40
CA GLU A 72 -6.41 16.71 -12.57
C GLU A 72 -5.02 16.51 -13.21
N ARG A 73 -3.96 16.51 -12.39
CA ARG A 73 -2.59 16.26 -12.86
C ARG A 73 -2.41 14.88 -13.47
N TYR A 74 -3.08 13.87 -12.93
CA TYR A 74 -3.06 12.52 -13.47
C TYR A 74 -3.68 12.45 -14.88
N HIS A 75 -4.73 13.22 -15.17
CA HIS A 75 -5.28 13.32 -16.53
C HIS A 75 -4.26 13.95 -17.50
N SER A 76 -3.52 14.96 -17.06
CA SER A 76 -2.42 15.52 -17.87
C SER A 76 -1.31 14.49 -18.10
N TYR A 77 -0.92 13.73 -17.07
CA TYR A 77 0.05 12.64 -17.19
C TYR A 77 -0.38 11.60 -18.22
N LEU A 78 -1.65 11.18 -18.22
CA LEU A 78 -2.18 10.20 -19.18
C LEU A 78 -2.10 10.66 -20.63
N LYS A 79 -2.12 11.97 -20.89
CA LYS A 79 -1.93 12.54 -22.23
C LYS A 79 -0.45 12.56 -22.65
N ILE A 80 0.44 12.87 -21.70
CA ILE A 80 1.87 13.06 -21.97
C ILE A 80 2.61 11.71 -22.08
N TYR A 81 2.27 10.75 -21.23
CA TYR A 81 3.01 9.48 -21.13
C TYR A 81 3.07 8.69 -22.46
N PRO A 82 1.98 8.55 -23.24
CA PRO A 82 2.04 7.86 -24.54
C PRO A 82 3.04 8.50 -25.50
N THR A 83 3.04 9.83 -25.61
CA THR A 83 3.96 10.58 -26.48
C THR A 83 5.42 10.41 -26.06
N LEU A 84 5.70 10.43 -24.76
CA LEU A 84 7.06 10.22 -24.26
C LEU A 84 7.50 8.76 -24.38
N LYS A 85 6.58 7.81 -24.25
CA LYS A 85 6.86 6.39 -24.38
C LYS A 85 7.43 6.09 -25.76
N GLU A 86 6.82 6.61 -26.83
CA GLU A 86 7.29 6.40 -28.22
C GLU A 86 8.66 7.03 -28.50
N LEU A 87 9.06 8.06 -27.74
CA LEU A 87 10.32 8.78 -27.95
C LEU A 87 11.49 8.18 -27.14
N ILE A 88 11.21 7.59 -25.98
CA ILE A 88 12.22 7.22 -24.97
C ILE A 88 12.33 5.69 -24.76
N LEU A 89 11.28 4.92 -25.07
CA LEU A 89 11.20 3.46 -24.87
C LEU A 89 11.00 2.72 -26.19
#